data_AF-A0A819BE43-F1
#
_entry.id   AF-A0A819BE43-F1
#
_cell.length_a   1.000
_cell.length_b   1.000
_cell.length_c   1.000
_cell.angle_alpha   90.00
_cell.angle_beta   90.00
_cell.angle_gamma   90.00
#
_symmetry.space_group_name_H-M   'P 1'
#
loop_
_entity.id
_entity.type
_entity.pdbx_description
1 polymer ?
#
loop_
_entity_poly.entity_id
_entity_poly.type
_entity_poly.pdbx_seq_one_letter_code
_entity_poly.pdbx_strand_id
1 'polypeptide(L)'
;MVCDENDEHCMKLCSHSCKSNFTRKVMQKIMNKAKVMSWYQWTIVGGRVERKHFSGTVIQCVKQLQKKKTQYLWHVFVKQKQSGYFDHIKENADDTTVVYQVDYAENYTLQDQDQIQSAHWSKKQLSISTAYTWMGDSGEDGYSFGFVSNSKKHDKFTVITCLEILVQERTALMPDVDQIIFFSDGAASQCKNRYIIQYLTNMMDKFDIEFSWNYFSSLHGKGVVDSIGSALKRLVWIDVMAGARCSSAKEFVNICKRKTKTIIVGLVQQAQFDTIEALLKLFSKYCWCT
;
A
#
# COMPACT_ATOMS: atom_id res chain seq x y z
N MET A 1 -23.19 -17.07 -4.05
CA MET A 1 -22.35 -18.17 -4.61
C MET A 1 -22.01 -19.22 -3.55
N VAL A 2 -21.88 -18.79 -2.31
CA VAL A 2 -21.76 -19.62 -1.12
C VAL A 2 -23.07 -19.60 -0.32
N CYS A 3 -23.12 -20.31 0.81
CA CYS A 3 -24.26 -20.29 1.74
C CYS A 3 -24.19 -19.08 2.69
N ASP A 4 -22.99 -18.78 3.20
CA ASP A 4 -22.68 -17.61 4.02
C ASP A 4 -21.38 -16.98 3.52
N GLU A 5 -21.38 -15.67 3.31
CA GLU A 5 -20.21 -14.89 2.85
C GLU A 5 -19.28 -14.46 3.98
N ASN A 6 -19.74 -14.52 5.23
CA ASN A 6 -18.97 -14.19 6.42
C ASN A 6 -18.24 -15.38 7.03
N ASP A 7 -18.59 -16.61 6.61
CA ASP A 7 -17.97 -17.86 7.06
C ASP A 7 -16.79 -18.27 6.17
N GLU A 8 -15.66 -18.54 6.81
CA GLU A 8 -14.41 -18.92 6.15
C GLU A 8 -14.55 -20.25 5.40
N HIS A 9 -15.24 -21.24 5.97
CA HIS A 9 -15.41 -22.56 5.38
C HIS A 9 -16.28 -22.50 4.12
N CYS A 10 -17.33 -21.69 4.14
CA CYS A 10 -18.18 -21.41 2.99
C CYS A 10 -17.39 -20.73 1.86
N MET A 11 -16.58 -19.71 2.18
CA MET A 11 -15.78 -18.97 1.20
C MET A 11 -14.61 -19.78 0.62
N LYS A 12 -14.09 -20.75 1.38
CA LYS A 12 -13.17 -21.79 0.86
C LYS A 12 -13.86 -22.91 0.07
N LEU A 13 -15.19 -22.90 -0.01
CA LEU A 13 -16.01 -23.95 -0.65
C LEU A 13 -15.79 -25.33 -0.01
N CYS A 14 -15.64 -25.42 1.30
CA CYS A 14 -15.41 -26.69 1.99
C CYS A 14 -16.66 -27.58 2.02
N SER A 15 -17.86 -27.00 2.13
CA SER A 15 -19.13 -27.74 2.21
C SER A 15 -19.66 -28.19 0.83
N HIS A 16 -20.37 -29.33 0.81
CA HIS A 16 -20.95 -29.90 -0.42
C HIS A 16 -21.96 -28.94 -1.09
N SER A 17 -22.79 -28.27 -0.28
CA SER A 17 -23.77 -27.29 -0.75
C SER A 17 -23.12 -26.07 -1.42
N CYS A 18 -22.00 -25.57 -0.87
CA CYS A 18 -21.25 -24.47 -1.48
C CYS A 18 -20.59 -24.88 -2.80
N LYS A 19 -20.04 -26.10 -2.88
CA LYS A 19 -19.41 -26.62 -4.12
C LYS A 19 -20.40 -26.70 -5.28
N SER A 20 -21.63 -27.14 -5.01
CA SER A 20 -22.69 -27.35 -6.00
C SER A 20 -23.44 -26.07 -6.40
N ASN A 21 -23.37 -25.00 -5.59
CA ASN A 21 -24.07 -23.75 -5.85
C ASN A 21 -23.71 -23.10 -7.19
N PHE A 22 -22.45 -23.16 -7.65
CA PHE A 22 -22.07 -22.65 -8.98
C PHE A 22 -22.87 -23.38 -10.07
N THR A 23 -22.92 -24.71 -10.01
CA THR A 23 -23.62 -25.53 -10.99
C THR A 23 -25.12 -25.23 -10.97
N ARG A 24 -25.71 -25.23 -9.77
CA ARG A 24 -27.15 -25.00 -9.58
C ARG A 24 -27.60 -23.59 -9.96
N LYS A 25 -26.89 -22.56 -9.51
CA LYS A 25 -27.28 -21.16 -9.71
C LYS A 25 -26.84 -20.59 -11.06
N VAL A 26 -25.78 -21.12 -11.66
CA VAL A 26 -25.23 -20.61 -12.93
C VAL A 26 -25.37 -21.63 -14.05
N MET A 27 -24.69 -22.78 -13.97
CA MET A 27 -24.59 -23.70 -15.13
C MET A 27 -25.93 -24.28 -15.59
N GLN A 28 -26.83 -24.61 -14.67
CA GLN A 28 -28.15 -25.15 -14.97
C GLN A 28 -29.10 -24.10 -15.57
N LYS A 29 -28.86 -22.80 -15.31
CA LYS A 29 -29.69 -21.70 -15.83
C LYS A 29 -29.28 -21.21 -17.23
N ILE A 30 -28.23 -21.77 -17.82
CA ILE A 30 -27.78 -21.40 -19.17
C ILE A 30 -28.73 -22.01 -20.21
N MET A 31 -29.51 -21.15 -20.89
CA MET A 31 -30.46 -21.58 -21.93
C MET A 31 -29.75 -22.05 -23.20
N ASN A 32 -28.85 -21.24 -23.78
CA ASN A 32 -28.16 -21.57 -25.03
C ASN A 32 -26.67 -21.80 -24.80
N LYS A 33 -26.33 -23.03 -24.38
CA LYS A 33 -24.95 -23.44 -24.06
C LYS A 33 -24.01 -23.40 -25.26
N ALA A 34 -24.54 -23.64 -26.46
CA ALA A 34 -23.77 -23.72 -27.71
C ALA A 34 -23.62 -22.37 -28.43
N LYS A 35 -24.34 -21.33 -27.99
CA LYS A 35 -24.21 -19.97 -28.56
C LYS A 35 -22.75 -19.55 -28.52
N VAL A 36 -22.25 -19.11 -29.68
CA VAL A 36 -20.90 -18.54 -29.80
C VAL A 36 -20.90 -17.13 -29.24
N MET A 37 -19.86 -16.80 -28.49
CA MET A 37 -19.60 -15.49 -27.93
C MET A 37 -18.11 -15.21 -27.91
N SER A 38 -17.76 -13.93 -27.85
CA SER A 38 -16.40 -13.46 -27.59
C SER A 38 -16.29 -12.89 -26.18
N TRP A 39 -15.09 -13.01 -25.59
CA TRP A 39 -14.76 -12.38 -24.30
C TRP A 39 -13.28 -12.02 -24.24
N TYR A 40 -12.93 -11.20 -23.26
CA TYR A 40 -11.54 -10.81 -23.00
C TYR A 40 -11.07 -11.34 -21.67
N GLN A 41 -9.78 -11.67 -21.58
CA GLN A 41 -9.13 -12.01 -20.33
C GLN A 41 -7.71 -11.44 -20.29
N TRP A 42 -7.30 -10.92 -19.14
CA TRP A 42 -5.91 -10.61 -18.85
C TRP A 42 -5.09 -11.90 -18.69
N THR A 43 -3.98 -11.99 -19.41
CA THR A 43 -3.04 -13.11 -19.39
C THR A 43 -1.61 -12.60 -19.30
N ILE A 44 -0.73 -13.39 -18.69
CA ILE A 44 0.71 -13.08 -18.66
C ILE A 44 1.37 -13.79 -19.85
N VAL A 45 2.02 -13.02 -20.71
CA VAL A 45 2.78 -13.51 -21.87
C VAL A 45 4.17 -12.90 -21.81
N GLY A 46 5.21 -13.73 -21.72
CA GLY A 46 6.59 -13.23 -21.62
C GLY A 46 6.82 -12.26 -20.43
N GLY A 47 6.09 -12.45 -19.33
CA GLY A 47 6.16 -11.57 -18.15
C GLY A 47 5.35 -10.27 -18.23
N ARG A 48 4.66 -10.00 -19.34
CA ARG A 48 3.80 -8.82 -19.51
C ARG A 48 2.32 -9.20 -19.42
N VAL A 49 1.53 -8.30 -18.81
CA VAL A 49 0.08 -8.47 -18.72
C VAL A 49 -0.58 -7.93 -19.99
N GLU A 50 -1.27 -8.79 -20.72
CA GLU A 50 -1.94 -8.46 -21.98
C GLU A 50 -3.40 -8.89 -21.95
N ARG A 51 -4.27 -8.06 -22.54
CA ARG A 51 -5.70 -8.37 -22.72
C ARG A 51 -5.87 -9.21 -23.97
N LYS A 52 -6.13 -10.50 -23.82
CA LYS A 52 -6.38 -11.41 -24.95
C LYS A 52 -7.87 -11.54 -25.26
N HIS A 53 -8.16 -11.61 -26.55
CA HIS A 53 -9.48 -11.92 -27.09
C HIS A 53 -9.64 -13.43 -27.21
N PHE A 54 -10.79 -13.94 -26.77
CA PHE A 54 -11.20 -15.34 -26.86
C PHE A 54 -12.54 -15.42 -27.59
N SER A 55 -12.76 -16.51 -28.31
CA SER A 55 -14.05 -16.83 -28.92
C SER A 55 -14.37 -18.29 -28.64
N GLY A 56 -15.64 -18.59 -28.40
CA GLY A 56 -16.11 -19.93 -28.09
C GLY A 56 -17.55 -19.94 -27.64
N THR A 57 -18.00 -21.09 -27.16
CA THR A 57 -19.37 -21.27 -26.68
C THR A 57 -19.58 -20.66 -25.29
N VAL A 58 -20.83 -20.30 -24.97
CA VAL A 58 -21.22 -19.84 -23.62
C VAL A 58 -20.75 -20.82 -22.54
N ILE A 59 -20.91 -22.12 -22.77
CA ILE A 59 -20.50 -23.13 -21.78
C ILE A 59 -18.97 -23.17 -21.56
N GLN A 60 -18.17 -22.91 -22.61
CA GLN A 60 -16.71 -22.81 -22.48
C GLN A 60 -16.31 -21.59 -21.65
N CYS A 61 -16.94 -20.43 -21.90
CA CYS A 61 -16.72 -19.21 -21.13
C CYS A 61 -17.06 -19.43 -19.64
N VAL A 62 -18.24 -19.99 -19.34
CA VAL A 62 -18.67 -20.24 -17.96
C VAL A 62 -17.77 -21.26 -17.24
N LYS A 63 -17.26 -22.29 -17.94
CA LYS A 63 -16.26 -23.20 -17.37
C LYS A 63 -14.95 -22.48 -17.01
N GLN A 64 -14.53 -21.47 -17.77
CA GLN A 64 -13.37 -20.65 -17.40
C GLN A 64 -13.64 -19.84 -16.12
N LEU A 65 -14.82 -19.26 -15.97
CA LEU A 65 -15.24 -18.59 -14.72
C LEU A 65 -15.26 -19.56 -13.54
N GLN A 66 -15.77 -20.78 -13.75
CA GLN A 66 -15.84 -21.81 -12.72
C GLN A 66 -14.46 -22.17 -12.17
N LYS A 67 -13.42 -22.20 -13.01
CA LYS A 67 -12.03 -22.46 -12.58
C LYS A 67 -11.49 -21.35 -11.66
N LYS A 68 -11.92 -20.10 -11.84
CA LYS A 68 -11.47 -18.94 -11.06
C LYS A 68 -12.29 -18.72 -9.77
N LYS A 69 -13.43 -19.41 -9.63
CA LYS A 69 -14.40 -19.15 -8.54
C LYS A 69 -13.78 -19.25 -7.14
N THR A 70 -12.96 -20.27 -6.88
CA THR A 70 -12.43 -20.53 -5.54
C THR A 70 -11.46 -19.45 -5.13
N GLN A 71 -10.53 -19.10 -6.04
CA GLN A 71 -9.59 -18.00 -5.83
C GLN A 71 -10.32 -16.67 -5.65
N TYR A 72 -11.34 -16.40 -6.46
CA TYR A 72 -12.13 -15.18 -6.37
C TYR A 72 -12.88 -15.06 -5.04
N LEU A 73 -13.58 -16.12 -4.60
CA LEU A 73 -14.31 -16.10 -3.32
C LEU A 73 -13.37 -15.90 -2.14
N TRP A 74 -12.25 -16.62 -2.11
CA TRP A 74 -11.24 -16.44 -1.08
C TRP A 74 -10.68 -15.00 -1.07
N HIS A 75 -10.38 -14.46 -2.24
CA HIS A 75 -9.92 -13.08 -2.38
C HIS A 75 -10.93 -12.07 -1.80
N VAL A 76 -12.22 -12.23 -2.13
CA VAL A 76 -13.31 -11.38 -1.62
C VAL A 76 -13.40 -11.47 -0.10
N PHE A 77 -13.38 -12.68 0.46
CA PHE A 77 -13.43 -12.90 1.90
C PHE A 77 -12.28 -12.20 2.64
N VAL A 78 -11.03 -12.45 2.22
CA VAL A 78 -9.84 -11.87 2.83
C VAL A 78 -9.88 -10.34 2.74
N LYS A 79 -10.24 -9.79 1.57
CA LYS A 79 -10.42 -8.35 1.39
C LYS A 79 -11.43 -7.77 2.40
N GLN A 80 -12.60 -8.39 2.52
CA GLN A 80 -13.67 -7.89 3.39
C GLN A 80 -13.25 -7.94 4.87
N LYS A 81 -12.66 -9.07 5.32
CA LYS A 81 -12.22 -9.21 6.72
C LYS A 81 -11.11 -8.23 7.07
N GLN A 82 -10.12 -8.03 6.21
CA GLN A 82 -9.01 -7.12 6.47
C GLN A 82 -9.45 -5.65 6.41
N SER A 83 -10.30 -5.27 5.45
CA SER A 83 -10.87 -3.91 5.40
C SER A 83 -11.75 -3.64 6.62
N GLY A 84 -12.62 -4.58 6.98
CA GLY A 84 -13.49 -4.43 8.16
C GLY A 84 -12.70 -4.35 9.46
N TYR A 85 -11.59 -5.08 9.58
CA TYR A 85 -10.69 -4.95 10.73
C TYR A 85 -10.00 -3.58 10.77
N PHE A 86 -9.54 -3.05 9.63
CA PHE A 86 -8.99 -1.69 9.57
C PHE A 86 -10.01 -0.62 9.96
N ASP A 87 -11.25 -0.74 9.48
CA ASP A 87 -12.33 0.19 9.84
C ASP A 87 -12.64 0.10 11.34
N HIS A 88 -12.77 -1.11 11.88
CA HIS A 88 -12.98 -1.33 13.31
C HIS A 88 -11.87 -0.71 14.17
N ILE A 89 -10.60 -0.92 13.82
CA ILE A 89 -9.47 -0.38 14.59
C ILE A 89 -9.45 1.16 14.57
N LYS A 90 -9.72 1.80 13.42
CA LYS A 90 -9.80 3.27 13.36
C LYS A 90 -10.95 3.82 14.20
N GLU A 91 -12.11 3.15 14.19
CA GLU A 91 -13.31 3.61 14.89
C GLU A 91 -13.24 3.39 16.41
N ASN A 92 -12.35 2.51 16.88
CA ASN A 92 -12.25 2.12 18.30
C ASN A 92 -10.87 2.41 18.90
N ALA A 93 -10.00 3.16 18.20
CA ALA A 93 -8.75 3.66 18.75
C ALA A 93 -9.06 4.68 19.85
N ASP A 94 -8.41 4.53 21.01
CA ASP A 94 -8.47 5.47 22.12
C ASP A 94 -7.35 6.52 22.04
N ASP A 95 -7.29 7.41 23.03
CA ASP A 95 -6.36 8.54 23.05
C ASP A 95 -4.89 8.12 23.20
N THR A 96 -4.61 6.85 23.54
CA THR A 96 -3.26 6.28 23.65
C THR A 96 -2.89 5.40 22.45
N THR A 97 -3.84 5.12 21.55
CA THR A 97 -3.64 4.32 20.35
C THR A 97 -3.44 5.18 19.10
N VAL A 98 -2.33 4.94 18.39
CA VAL A 98 -2.05 5.57 17.09
C VAL A 98 -2.18 4.54 15.96
N VAL A 99 -3.04 4.83 14.98
CA VAL A 99 -3.22 3.99 13.80
C VAL A 99 -2.60 4.66 12.60
N TYR A 100 -1.73 3.96 11.88
CA TYR A 100 -1.09 4.42 10.65
C TYR A 100 -1.50 3.59 9.44
N GLN A 101 -1.82 4.26 8.33
CA GLN A 101 -1.76 3.66 7.01
C GLN A 101 -0.52 4.20 6.29
N VAL A 102 0.29 3.32 5.71
CA VAL A 102 1.52 3.68 4.98
C VAL A 102 1.56 3.08 3.59
N ASP A 103 2.07 3.84 2.61
CA ASP A 103 2.22 3.39 1.22
C ASP A 103 3.30 4.20 0.47
N TYR A 104 3.60 3.80 -0.76
CA TYR A 104 4.38 4.59 -1.72
C TYR A 104 3.50 5.18 -2.81
N ALA A 105 3.62 6.50 -2.99
CA ALA A 105 3.15 7.11 -4.21
C ALA A 105 4.09 6.80 -5.38
N GLU A 106 3.56 6.81 -6.60
CA GLU A 106 4.37 6.71 -7.81
C GLU A 106 5.52 7.74 -7.80
N ASN A 107 6.66 7.42 -8.39
CA ASN A 107 7.78 8.35 -8.44
C ASN A 107 7.42 9.67 -9.13
N TYR A 108 7.84 10.78 -8.54
CA TYR A 108 7.73 12.09 -9.18
C TYR A 108 8.90 12.30 -10.13
N THR A 109 8.60 12.59 -11.39
CA THR A 109 9.64 12.88 -12.37
C THR A 109 9.94 14.36 -12.36
N LEU A 110 11.19 14.72 -12.06
CA LEU A 110 11.65 16.10 -12.09
C LEU A 110 11.63 16.59 -13.54
N GLN A 111 10.95 17.71 -13.75
CA GLN A 111 10.80 18.35 -15.04
C GLN A 111 11.10 19.84 -14.87
N ASP A 112 11.72 20.43 -15.89
CA ASP A 112 11.85 21.88 -16.04
C ASP A 112 10.90 22.31 -17.17
N GLN A 113 10.37 23.52 -17.08
CA GLN A 113 9.43 24.04 -18.07
C GLN A 113 10.06 24.16 -19.47
N ASP A 114 11.31 24.64 -19.53
CA ASP A 114 12.04 24.92 -20.77
C ASP A 114 13.15 23.88 -21.04
N GLN A 115 12.82 22.59 -20.90
CA GLN A 115 13.81 21.52 -21.14
C GLN A 115 14.19 21.39 -22.61
N ILE A 116 15.50 21.38 -22.88
CA ILE A 116 16.06 20.98 -24.17
C ILE A 116 15.76 19.49 -24.46
N GLN A 117 15.72 19.10 -25.74
CA GLN A 117 15.36 17.75 -26.16
C GLN A 117 16.20 16.64 -25.49
N SER A 118 17.50 16.87 -25.27
CA SER A 118 18.38 15.88 -24.63
C SER A 118 18.06 15.64 -23.14
N ALA A 119 17.52 16.64 -22.44
CA ALA A 119 17.11 16.52 -21.04
C ALA A 119 15.88 15.59 -20.87
N HIS A 120 15.13 15.33 -21.95
CA HIS A 120 14.02 14.38 -21.94
C HIS A 120 14.46 12.94 -21.60
N TRP A 121 15.68 12.56 -21.96
CA TRP A 121 16.21 11.21 -21.78
C TRP A 121 16.93 10.97 -20.45
N SER A 122 17.18 12.03 -19.67
CA SER A 122 17.95 11.99 -18.41
C SER A 122 17.12 12.40 -17.19
N LYS A 123 15.81 12.14 -17.22
CA LYS A 123 14.89 12.55 -16.15
C LYS A 123 15.20 11.87 -14.81
N LYS A 124 15.59 12.68 -13.84
CA LYS A 124 15.69 12.28 -12.43
C LYS A 124 14.29 12.10 -11.86
N GLN A 125 14.15 11.15 -10.95
CA GLN A 125 12.88 10.92 -10.26
C GLN A 125 13.10 10.87 -8.76
N LEU A 126 12.09 11.31 -8.02
CA LEU A 126 12.03 11.28 -6.57
C LEU A 126 11.03 10.21 -6.14
N SER A 127 11.33 9.53 -5.03
CA SER A 127 10.35 8.67 -4.37
C SER A 127 9.60 9.46 -3.30
N ILE A 128 8.33 9.14 -3.11
CA ILE A 128 7.47 9.76 -2.09
C ILE A 128 6.82 8.63 -1.30
N SER A 129 7.24 8.46 -0.05
CA SER A 129 6.55 7.62 0.93
C SER A 129 5.45 8.45 1.59
N THR A 130 4.27 7.88 1.74
CA THR A 130 3.09 8.57 2.27
C THR A 130 2.55 7.82 3.46
N ALA A 131 2.14 8.56 4.49
CA ALA A 131 1.45 8.00 5.63
C ALA A 131 0.27 8.87 6.03
N TYR A 132 -0.74 8.25 6.63
CA TYR A 132 -1.82 8.95 7.29
C TYR A 132 -2.04 8.32 8.66
N THR A 133 -2.37 9.14 9.64
CA THR A 133 -2.60 8.70 11.01
C THR A 133 -4.01 8.99 11.47
N TRP A 134 -4.61 8.07 12.21
CA TRP A 134 -5.81 8.27 13.02
C TRP A 134 -5.41 8.13 14.49
N MET A 135 -6.05 8.92 15.34
CA MET A 135 -5.85 8.92 16.80
C MET A 135 -7.24 8.94 17.44
N GLY A 136 -7.39 8.33 18.61
CA GLY A 136 -8.63 8.41 19.37
C GLY A 136 -8.98 9.84 19.76
N ASP A 137 -10.29 10.04 19.91
CA ASP A 137 -11.15 11.17 20.38
C ASP A 137 -10.57 12.58 20.67
N SER A 138 -9.46 12.96 20.03
CA SER A 138 -8.82 14.28 20.14
C SER A 138 -9.57 15.39 19.40
N GLY A 139 -10.65 15.06 18.67
CA GLY A 139 -11.42 16.01 17.89
C GLY A 139 -10.70 16.56 16.64
N GLU A 140 -9.49 16.09 16.34
CA GLU A 140 -8.74 16.46 15.14
C GLU A 140 -8.88 15.40 14.03
N ASP A 141 -9.12 15.86 12.80
CA ASP A 141 -8.94 15.03 11.61
C ASP A 141 -7.46 14.60 11.54
N GLY A 142 -7.22 13.31 11.38
CA GLY A 142 -5.88 12.71 11.36
C GLY A 142 -4.86 13.39 10.43
N TYR A 143 -3.57 13.16 10.67
CA TYR A 143 -2.50 13.87 9.95
C TYR A 143 -2.00 13.15 8.70
N SER A 144 -1.75 13.94 7.66
CA SER A 144 -1.15 13.48 6.40
C SER A 144 0.36 13.71 6.38
N PHE A 145 1.13 12.72 5.93
CA PHE A 145 2.58 12.74 5.85
C PHE A 145 3.09 12.43 4.45
N GLY A 146 4.10 13.18 4.01
CA GLY A 146 4.86 12.89 2.80
C GLY A 146 6.36 12.98 3.01
N PHE A 147 7.07 11.87 2.87
CA PHE A 147 8.53 11.78 2.97
C PHE A 147 9.15 11.62 1.60
N VAL A 148 10.00 12.57 1.22
CA VAL A 148 10.57 12.66 -0.13
C VAL A 148 12.04 12.24 -0.11
N SER A 149 12.45 11.44 -1.09
CA SER A 149 13.84 10.98 -1.25
C SER A 149 14.33 11.16 -2.68
N ASN A 150 15.64 11.44 -2.82
CA ASN A 150 16.33 11.45 -4.12
C ASN A 150 16.58 10.02 -4.65
N SER A 151 16.45 9.01 -3.80
CA SER A 151 16.62 7.61 -4.19
C SER A 151 15.34 7.11 -4.86
N LYS A 152 15.47 6.36 -5.96
CA LYS A 152 14.38 5.62 -6.59
C LYS A 152 14.15 4.25 -5.94
N LYS A 153 14.95 3.89 -4.93
CA LYS A 153 14.85 2.57 -4.28
C LYS A 153 13.57 2.56 -3.44
N HIS A 154 12.58 1.82 -3.91
CA HIS A 154 11.41 1.45 -3.09
C HIS A 154 11.76 0.19 -2.29
N ASP A 155 12.68 0.36 -1.35
CA ASP A 155 13.16 -0.73 -0.51
C ASP A 155 12.70 -0.59 0.94
N LYS A 156 12.80 -1.71 1.65
CA LYS A 156 12.56 -1.81 3.09
C LYS A 156 13.34 -0.80 3.94
N PHE A 157 14.53 -0.37 3.51
CA PHE A 157 15.35 0.57 4.27
C PHE A 157 14.72 1.97 4.26
N THR A 158 14.21 2.38 3.10
CA THR A 158 13.49 3.66 2.97
C THR A 158 12.19 3.62 3.76
N VAL A 159 11.44 2.50 3.72
CA VAL A 159 10.22 2.33 4.55
C VAL A 159 10.54 2.50 6.02
N ILE A 160 11.52 1.74 6.53
CA ILE A 160 11.88 1.75 7.96
C ILE A 160 12.42 3.12 8.39
N THR A 161 13.14 3.83 7.53
CA THR A 161 13.57 5.21 7.81
C THR A 161 12.37 6.14 7.98
N CYS A 162 11.32 6.00 7.16
CA CYS A 162 10.10 6.79 7.31
C CYS A 162 9.33 6.40 8.58
N LEU A 163 9.26 5.11 8.91
CA LEU A 163 8.64 4.63 10.15
C LEU A 163 9.36 5.19 11.39
N GLU A 164 10.70 5.20 11.41
CA GLU A 164 11.47 5.78 12.51
C GLU A 164 11.14 7.25 12.73
N ILE A 165 11.00 8.02 11.65
CA ILE A 165 10.62 9.44 11.74
C ILE A 165 9.20 9.57 12.31
N LEU A 166 8.25 8.77 11.84
CA LEU A 166 6.86 8.79 12.33
C LEU A 166 6.76 8.44 13.81
N VAL A 167 7.42 7.34 14.23
CA VAL A 167 7.43 6.88 15.62
C VAL A 167 8.07 7.93 16.52
N GLN A 168 9.24 8.47 16.16
CA GLN A 168 9.91 9.50 16.96
C GLN A 168 9.08 10.78 17.09
N GLU A 169 8.42 11.22 16.02
CA GLU A 169 7.53 12.38 16.08
C GLU A 169 6.35 12.12 17.01
N ARG A 170 5.72 10.95 16.92
CA ARG A 170 4.57 10.61 17.75
C ARG A 170 4.92 10.46 19.21
N THR A 171 5.97 9.72 19.55
CA THR A 171 6.36 9.54 20.95
C THR A 171 6.81 10.85 21.61
N ALA A 172 7.28 11.82 20.82
CA ALA A 172 7.55 13.16 21.31
C ALA A 172 6.28 14.02 21.54
N LEU A 173 5.24 13.84 20.73
CA LEU A 173 3.99 14.61 20.82
C LEU A 173 2.96 13.98 21.78
N MET A 174 2.98 12.66 21.92
CA MET A 174 2.08 11.86 22.74
C MET A 174 2.92 11.00 23.69
N PRO A 175 3.37 11.52 24.83
CA PRO A 175 4.18 10.76 25.78
C PRO A 175 3.48 9.54 26.38
N ASP A 176 2.15 9.54 26.40
CA ASP A 176 1.31 8.48 26.97
C ASP A 176 0.86 7.45 25.92
N VAL A 177 1.40 7.50 24.70
CA VAL A 177 1.11 6.49 23.67
C VAL A 177 1.57 5.11 24.15
N ASP A 178 0.68 4.13 24.10
CA ASP A 178 0.97 2.75 24.52
C ASP A 178 0.87 1.76 23.36
N GLN A 179 0.15 2.12 22.28
CA GLN A 179 -0.01 1.26 21.11
C GLN A 179 0.15 2.01 19.79
N ILE A 180 0.94 1.45 18.86
CA ILE A 180 1.06 1.92 17.47
C ILE A 180 0.75 0.79 16.50
N ILE A 181 -0.29 0.99 15.68
CA ILE A 181 -0.82 -0.01 14.74
C ILE A 181 -0.57 0.46 13.31
N PHE A 182 0.22 -0.29 12.54
CA PHE A 182 0.47 0.00 11.13
C PHE A 182 -0.39 -0.85 10.19
N PHE A 183 -0.79 -0.24 9.07
CA PHE A 183 -1.47 -0.88 7.94
C PHE A 183 -0.74 -0.53 6.63
N SER A 184 -0.53 -1.52 5.78
CA SER A 184 0.12 -1.33 4.47
C SER A 184 -0.39 -2.33 3.41
N ASP A 185 -0.11 -2.08 2.13
CA ASP A 185 -0.27 -3.12 1.11
C ASP A 185 0.84 -4.19 1.26
N GLY A 186 0.53 -5.42 0.84
CA GLY A 186 1.39 -6.60 0.99
C GLY A 186 2.62 -6.66 0.08
N ALA A 187 3.17 -5.52 -0.35
CA ALA A 187 4.33 -5.45 -1.25
C ALA A 187 5.60 -5.97 -0.57
N ALA A 188 6.07 -7.16 -1.00
CA ALA A 188 7.16 -7.88 -0.35
C ALA A 188 8.50 -7.13 -0.32
N SER A 189 8.82 -6.37 -1.38
CA SER A 189 10.07 -5.60 -1.45
C SER A 189 10.12 -4.39 -0.51
N GLN A 190 8.96 -3.99 0.03
CA GLN A 190 8.77 -2.74 0.78
C GLN A 190 8.32 -3.03 2.23
N CYS A 191 7.11 -3.55 2.38
CA CYS A 191 6.40 -3.62 3.67
C CYS A 191 6.23 -5.07 4.18
N LYS A 192 6.14 -6.06 3.28
CA LYS A 192 5.96 -7.47 3.68
C LYS A 192 7.29 -8.22 3.70
N ASN A 193 8.14 -7.91 4.68
CA ASN A 193 9.45 -8.55 4.84
C ASN A 193 9.92 -8.61 6.30
N ARG A 194 10.89 -9.50 6.57
CA ARG A 194 11.44 -9.74 7.91
C ARG A 194 12.05 -8.51 8.60
N TYR A 195 12.51 -7.52 7.83
CA TYR A 195 13.15 -6.33 8.39
C TYR A 195 12.12 -5.41 9.06
N ILE A 196 10.87 -5.44 8.61
CA ILE A 196 9.78 -4.74 9.28
C ILE A 196 9.51 -5.38 10.64
N ILE A 197 9.42 -6.70 10.72
CA ILE A 197 9.25 -7.41 12.01
C ILE A 197 10.40 -7.06 12.96
N GLN A 198 11.64 -7.15 12.48
CA GLN A 198 12.82 -6.81 13.26
C GLN A 198 12.83 -5.35 13.73
N TYR A 199 12.37 -4.43 12.87
CA TYR A 199 12.25 -3.02 13.24
C TYR A 199 11.25 -2.84 14.39
N LEU A 200 10.07 -3.44 14.29
CA LEU A 200 9.03 -3.32 15.31
C LEU A 200 9.49 -3.89 16.66
N THR A 201 10.15 -5.06 16.67
CA THR A 201 10.68 -5.63 17.92
C THR A 201 11.70 -4.71 18.58
N ASN A 202 12.59 -4.10 17.78
CA ASN A 202 13.57 -3.15 18.32
C ASN A 202 12.90 -1.87 18.87
N MET A 203 11.76 -1.45 18.30
CA MET A 203 11.02 -0.29 18.79
C MET A 203 10.25 -0.60 20.06
N MET A 204 9.71 -1.81 20.20
CA MET A 204 9.09 -2.29 21.46
C MET A 204 10.11 -2.21 22.59
N ASP A 205 11.32 -2.74 22.39
CA ASP A 205 12.40 -2.70 23.38
C ASP A 205 12.85 -1.27 23.75
N LYS A 206 12.71 -0.32 22.80
CA LYS A 206 13.17 1.06 22.96
C LYS A 206 12.15 1.97 23.62
N PHE A 207 10.87 1.78 23.34
CA PHE A 207 9.82 2.74 23.69
C PHE A 207 8.77 2.21 24.68
N ASP A 208 8.83 0.94 25.12
CA ASP A 208 7.79 0.33 25.98
C ASP A 208 6.36 0.54 25.41
N ILE A 209 6.26 0.47 24.08
CA ILE A 209 5.03 0.63 23.28
C ILE A 209 4.74 -0.70 22.59
N GLU A 210 3.47 -1.09 22.54
CA GLU A 210 3.02 -2.20 21.72
C GLU A 210 2.95 -1.81 20.24
N PHE A 211 3.60 -2.61 19.39
CA PHE A 211 3.58 -2.40 17.95
C PHE A 211 2.88 -3.55 17.22
N SER A 212 1.99 -3.23 16.27
CA SER A 212 1.41 -4.23 15.37
C SER A 212 1.49 -3.80 13.91
N TRP A 213 1.55 -4.79 13.00
CA TRP A 213 1.63 -4.54 11.56
C TRP A 213 0.66 -5.43 10.79
N ASN A 214 -0.26 -4.77 10.12
CA ASN A 214 -1.38 -5.37 9.41
C ASN A 214 -1.24 -5.13 7.91
N TYR A 215 -1.77 -6.07 7.14
CA TYR A 215 -1.74 -6.02 5.68
C TYR A 215 -3.15 -5.99 5.11
N PHE A 216 -3.35 -5.17 4.09
CA PHE A 216 -4.49 -5.30 3.20
C PHE A 216 -4.30 -6.45 2.21
N SER A 217 -5.42 -6.90 1.65
CA SER A 217 -5.39 -7.87 0.56
C SER A 217 -4.75 -7.20 -0.64
N SER A 218 -3.93 -7.95 -1.40
CA SER A 218 -3.18 -7.39 -2.52
C SER A 218 -4.08 -6.58 -3.46
N LEU A 219 -3.66 -5.35 -3.78
CA LEU A 219 -4.39 -4.38 -4.61
C LEU A 219 -5.62 -3.72 -3.95
N HIS A 220 -5.87 -3.98 -2.65
CA HIS A 220 -6.97 -3.37 -1.89
C HIS A 220 -6.48 -2.51 -0.71
N GLY A 221 -5.19 -2.21 -0.64
CA GLY A 221 -4.63 -1.29 0.36
C GLY A 221 -4.75 0.19 0.02
N LYS A 222 -5.44 0.53 -1.07
CA LYS A 222 -5.66 1.91 -1.50
C LYS A 222 -6.52 2.67 -0.50
N GLY A 223 -6.18 3.92 -0.25
CA GLY A 223 -6.89 4.76 0.72
C GLY A 223 -6.44 6.21 0.66
N VAL A 224 -6.49 6.87 1.82
CA VAL A 224 -6.11 8.29 1.95
C VAL A 224 -4.66 8.54 1.53
N VAL A 225 -3.77 7.57 1.76
CA VAL A 225 -2.33 7.64 1.44
C VAL A 225 -2.04 7.88 -0.06
N ASP A 226 -2.85 7.32 -0.97
CA ASP A 226 -2.69 7.53 -2.42
C ASP A 226 -2.87 9.01 -2.83
N SER A 227 -3.75 9.72 -2.11
CA SER A 227 -4.10 11.10 -2.42
C SER A 227 -3.02 12.08 -2.00
N ILE A 228 -2.29 11.78 -0.91
CA ILE A 228 -1.24 12.63 -0.34
C ILE A 228 -0.13 12.85 -1.36
N GLY A 229 0.39 11.77 -1.93
CA GLY A 229 1.46 11.86 -2.93
C GLY A 229 1.02 12.63 -4.17
N SER A 230 -0.22 12.42 -4.62
CA SER A 230 -0.79 13.14 -5.77
C SER A 230 -0.93 14.65 -5.49
N ALA A 231 -1.39 15.01 -4.29
CA ALA A 231 -1.51 16.41 -3.87
C ALA A 231 -0.14 17.10 -3.82
N LEU A 232 0.88 16.48 -3.22
CA LEU A 232 2.23 17.04 -3.16
C LEU A 232 2.84 17.25 -4.55
N LYS A 233 2.72 16.25 -5.44
CA LYS A 233 3.18 16.37 -6.82
C LYS A 233 2.50 17.52 -7.56
N ARG A 234 1.19 17.70 -7.33
CA ARG A 234 0.42 18.79 -7.94
C ARG A 234 0.90 20.15 -7.47
N LEU A 235 1.17 20.31 -6.16
CA LEU A 235 1.69 21.56 -5.59
C LEU A 235 3.02 21.97 -6.22
N VAL A 236 3.94 21.01 -6.38
CA VAL A 236 5.25 21.25 -7.01
C VAL A 236 5.11 21.51 -8.50
N TRP A 237 4.28 20.74 -9.20
CA TRP A 237 4.04 20.92 -10.62
C TRP A 237 3.51 22.33 -10.94
N ILE A 238 2.56 22.85 -10.14
CA ILE A 238 2.03 24.21 -10.34
C ILE A 238 3.15 25.25 -10.23
N ASP A 239 4.05 25.13 -9.25
CA ASP A 239 5.17 26.06 -9.09
C ASP A 239 6.17 25.95 -10.25
N VAL A 240 6.48 24.74 -10.69
CA VAL A 240 7.38 24.53 -11.83
C VAL A 240 6.80 25.13 -13.10
N MET A 241 5.49 24.99 -13.34
CA MET A 241 4.82 25.62 -14.49
C MET A 241 4.72 27.14 -14.37
N ALA A 242 4.87 27.70 -13.17
CA ALA A 242 4.98 29.14 -12.93
C ALA A 242 6.42 29.66 -13.02
N GLY A 243 7.37 28.83 -13.47
CA GLY A 243 8.78 29.19 -13.65
C GLY A 243 9.69 28.87 -12.46
N ALA A 244 9.19 28.22 -11.40
CA ALA A 244 10.04 27.76 -10.32
C ALA A 244 10.90 26.55 -10.75
N ARG A 245 12.07 26.41 -10.14
CA ARG A 245 12.94 25.24 -10.35
C ARG A 245 12.75 24.23 -9.21
N CYS A 246 12.60 22.95 -9.58
CA CYS A 246 12.62 21.83 -8.64
C CYS A 246 13.49 20.71 -9.20
N SER A 247 14.69 20.54 -8.64
CA SER A 247 15.74 19.66 -9.14
C SER A 247 16.24 18.64 -8.12
N SER A 248 15.69 18.65 -6.90
CA SER A 248 16.02 17.71 -5.83
C SER A 248 14.86 17.49 -4.87
N ALA A 249 14.93 16.42 -4.07
CA ALA A 249 14.00 16.17 -2.97
C ALA A 249 13.95 17.33 -1.97
N LYS A 250 15.09 17.98 -1.69
CA LYS A 250 15.16 19.12 -0.76
C LYS A 250 14.34 20.31 -1.29
N GLU A 251 14.48 20.63 -2.57
CA GLU A 251 13.70 21.69 -3.22
C GLU A 251 12.21 21.34 -3.27
N PHE A 252 11.88 20.08 -3.59
CA PHE A 252 10.51 19.58 -3.56
C PHE A 252 9.86 19.79 -2.19
N VAL A 253 10.54 19.39 -1.11
CA VAL A 253 10.06 19.56 0.28
C VAL A 253 9.90 21.03 0.62
N ASN A 254 10.86 21.89 0.25
CA ASN A 254 10.78 23.33 0.50
C ASN A 254 9.58 23.98 -0.19
N ILE A 255 9.29 23.60 -1.44
CA ILE A 255 8.10 24.08 -2.16
C ILE A 255 6.83 23.64 -1.43
N CYS A 256 6.74 22.36 -1.06
CA CYS A 256 5.56 21.84 -0.37
C CYS A 256 5.32 22.52 0.98
N LYS A 257 6.36 22.67 1.81
CA LYS A 257 6.27 23.36 3.12
C LYS A 257 5.81 24.81 3.03
N ARG A 258 6.10 25.51 1.91
CA ARG A 258 5.59 26.87 1.67
C ARG A 258 4.12 26.87 1.26
N LYS A 259 3.65 25.83 0.57
CA LYS A 259 2.32 25.78 -0.04
C LYS A 259 1.26 25.09 0.80
N THR A 260 1.64 24.19 1.70
CA THR A 260 0.69 23.49 2.55
C THR A 260 1.19 23.38 3.98
N LYS A 261 0.25 23.53 4.92
CA LYS A 261 0.40 23.19 6.33
C LYS A 261 -0.42 21.94 6.70
N THR A 262 -1.28 21.46 5.79
CA THR A 262 -2.17 20.30 6.04
C THR A 262 -1.45 18.97 5.86
N ILE A 263 -0.37 18.95 5.08
CA ILE A 263 0.48 17.77 4.90
C ILE A 263 1.83 18.07 5.53
N ILE A 264 2.24 17.24 6.48
CA ILE A 264 3.56 17.29 7.09
C ILE A 264 4.56 16.66 6.11
N VAL A 265 5.47 17.48 5.60
CA VAL A 265 6.41 17.05 4.55
C VAL A 265 7.83 16.96 5.09
N GLY A 266 8.44 15.79 4.97
CA GLY A 266 9.80 15.50 5.43
C GLY A 266 10.75 15.17 4.27
N LEU A 267 12.03 15.44 4.48
CA LEU A 267 13.12 14.97 3.62
C LEU A 267 13.71 13.71 4.26
N VAL A 268 13.77 12.61 3.52
CA VAL A 268 14.55 11.44 3.94
C VAL A 268 16.02 11.73 3.71
N GLN A 269 16.78 11.95 4.78
CA GLN A 269 18.20 12.25 4.67
C GLN A 269 18.99 10.97 4.38
N GLN A 270 20.03 11.09 3.54
CA GLN A 270 20.90 9.95 3.21
C GLN A 270 21.56 9.36 4.47
N ALA A 271 21.96 10.21 5.43
CA ALA A 271 22.54 9.75 6.68
C ALA A 271 21.57 8.86 7.49
N GLN A 272 20.29 9.25 7.58
CA GLN A 272 19.27 8.43 8.28
C GLN A 272 19.09 7.07 7.58
N PHE A 273 19.03 7.09 6.25
CA PHE A 273 18.96 5.87 5.45
C PHE A 273 20.18 4.97 5.68
N ASP A 274 21.39 5.52 5.65
CA ASP A 274 22.64 4.77 5.80
C ASP A 274 22.75 4.14 7.20
N THR A 275 22.32 4.86 8.24
CA THR A 275 22.24 4.34 9.61
C THR A 275 21.29 3.15 9.70
N ILE A 276 20.06 3.27 9.17
CA ILE A 276 19.07 2.19 9.16
C ILE A 276 19.55 1.00 8.33
N GLU A 277 20.15 1.25 7.17
CA GLU A 277 20.70 0.19 6.33
C GLU A 277 21.83 -0.58 7.04
N ALA A 278 22.73 0.13 7.71
CA ALA A 278 23.82 -0.48 8.47
C ALA A 278 23.28 -1.34 9.63
N LEU A 279 22.35 -0.81 10.42
CA LEU A 279 21.72 -1.53 11.53
C LEU A 279 21.06 -2.82 11.03
N LEU A 280 20.18 -2.73 10.05
CA LEU A 280 19.42 -3.88 9.54
C LEU A 280 20.32 -4.93 8.87
N LYS A 281 21.40 -4.52 8.20
CA LYS A 281 22.39 -5.45 7.65
C LYS A 281 23.17 -6.16 8.74
N LEU A 282 23.55 -5.47 9.81
CA LEU A 282 24.33 -6.03 10.92
C LEU A 282 23.56 -7.20 11.55
N PHE A 283 22.31 -6.98 11.96
CA PHE A 283 21.46 -8.02 12.54
C PHE A 283 21.14 -9.17 11.57
N SER A 284 21.00 -8.89 10.27
CA SER A 284 20.76 -9.96 9.29
C SER A 284 21.91 -10.97 9.16
N LYS A 285 23.12 -10.61 9.61
CA LYS A 285 24.25 -11.54 9.73
C LYS A 285 24.16 -12.43 10.96
N TYR A 286 23.47 -12.01 12.01
CA TYR A 286 23.38 -12.72 13.30
C TYR A 286 22.10 -13.56 13.44
N CYS A 287 21.01 -13.26 12.72
CA CYS A 287 19.77 -14.04 12.74
C CYS A 287 19.76 -15.29 11.84
N TRP A 288 20.91 -15.91 11.56
CA TRP A 288 21.01 -17.21 10.86
C TRP A 288 21.16 -18.41 11.80
N CYS A 289 20.74 -18.28 13.06
CA CYS A 289 20.62 -19.41 13.98
C CYS A 289 19.41 -19.21 14.89
N THR A 290 18.28 -19.85 14.53
CA THR A 290 17.47 -20.74 15.39
C THR A 290 16.24 -21.20 14.62
#